data_AF-A0AAW1CPM3-F1
#
_entry.id   AF-A0AAW1CPM3-F1
#
_cell.length_a   1.000
_cell.length_b   1.000
_cell.length_c   1.000
_cell.angle_alpha   90.00
_cell.angle_beta   90.00
_cell.angle_gamma   90.00
#
_symmetry.space_group_name_H-M   'P 1'
#
loop_
_entity.id
_entity.type
_entity.pdbx_description
1 polymer ?
#
loop_
_entity_poly.entity_id
_entity_poly.type
_entity_poly.pdbx_seq_one_letter_code
_entity_poly.pdbx_strand_id
1 'polypeptide(L)'
;MLGDEDSKLVILEAENFGRKVSFWLIFLLASGFPLGAFVIALIGEIMTNFKEKHLLLKIWIPWNRENAWVHVLTNAWLTLLTIACLSIYAAFFVIELTFSLYVSAYIKQLENKLVKNGIKNQEIYEQHKVIMQLIIDYNDVLSGQMYIEAVISPLMPCGFALAAIKMESLHKTSYMTNWYEDEPKIRKDLLTMMTKTTSPTSVNYRLYVKFDHVLLSAVNNFNFTLIDFNHEKEPSIALN
;
A
#
# COMPACT_ATOMS: atom_id res chain seq x y z
N MET A 1 0.66 31.11 16.49
CA MET A 1 -0.56 30.94 15.67
C MET A 1 -0.26 30.60 14.21
N LEU A 2 0.82 31.06 13.57
CA LEU A 2 1.17 30.66 12.18
C LEU A 2 1.39 29.15 11.97
N GLY A 3 1.86 28.41 12.98
CA GLY A 3 2.14 26.98 12.83
C GLY A 3 0.89 26.10 12.66
N ASP A 4 -0.29 26.58 13.03
CA ASP A 4 -1.53 25.80 12.94
C ASP A 4 -2.13 25.87 11.53
N GLU A 5 -2.05 27.03 10.87
CA GLU A 5 -2.49 27.20 9.46
C GLU A 5 -1.65 26.39 8.49
N ASP A 6 -0.31 26.44 8.60
CA ASP A 6 0.57 25.63 7.75
C ASP A 6 0.30 24.12 7.91
N SER A 7 0.00 23.68 9.13
CA SER A 7 -0.30 22.27 9.40
C SER A 7 -1.63 21.84 8.78
N LYS A 8 -2.65 22.70 8.82
CA LYS A 8 -3.95 22.46 8.18
C LYS A 8 -3.80 22.40 6.67
N LEU A 9 -2.98 23.27 6.09
CA LEU A 9 -2.71 23.27 4.65
C LEU A 9 -2.09 21.94 4.19
N VAL A 10 -1.09 21.44 4.91
CA VAL A 10 -0.42 20.17 4.60
C VAL A 10 -1.38 18.98 4.69
N ILE A 11 -2.27 18.96 5.69
CA ILE A 11 -3.27 17.90 5.83
C ILE A 11 -4.25 17.94 4.66
N LEU A 12 -4.75 19.13 4.32
CA LEU A 12 -5.76 19.32 3.27
C LEU A 12 -5.19 19.03 1.87
N GLU A 13 -3.91 19.34 1.65
CA GLU A 13 -3.19 18.94 0.44
C GLU A 13 -3.01 17.42 0.36
N ALA A 14 -2.63 16.77 1.47
CA ALA A 14 -2.50 15.32 1.52
C ALA A 14 -3.83 14.59 1.28
N GLU A 15 -4.94 15.10 1.84
CA GLU A 15 -6.29 14.59 1.57
C GLU A 15 -6.70 14.76 0.11
N ASN A 16 -6.45 15.94 -0.46
CA ASN A 16 -6.74 16.22 -1.86
C ASN A 16 -5.93 15.32 -2.81
N PHE A 17 -4.65 15.14 -2.51
CA PHE A 17 -3.77 14.26 -3.24
C PHE A 17 -4.23 12.80 -3.12
N GLY A 18 -4.44 12.32 -1.90
CA GLY A 18 -4.91 10.96 -1.62
C GLY A 18 -6.22 10.65 -2.32
N ARG A 19 -7.18 11.57 -2.30
CA ARG A 19 -8.46 11.45 -3.02
C ARG A 19 -8.28 11.38 -4.53
N LYS A 20 -7.46 12.25 -5.12
CA LYS A 20 -7.20 12.23 -6.58
C LYS A 20 -6.52 10.92 -6.98
N VAL A 21 -5.48 10.51 -6.27
CA VAL A 21 -4.77 9.25 -6.53
C VAL A 21 -5.72 8.07 -6.39
N SER A 22 -6.49 8.00 -5.31
CA SER A 22 -7.46 6.92 -5.07
C SER A 22 -8.51 6.83 -6.17
N PHE A 23 -9.06 7.97 -6.60
CA PHE A 23 -10.03 8.01 -7.69
C PHE A 23 -9.44 7.46 -8.99
N TRP A 24 -8.25 7.94 -9.39
CA TRP A 24 -7.58 7.48 -10.60
C TRP A 24 -7.20 6.00 -10.53
N LEU A 25 -6.75 5.54 -9.37
CA LEU A 25 -6.29 4.18 -9.16
C LEU A 25 -7.46 3.19 -9.19
N ILE A 26 -8.59 3.52 -8.54
CA ILE A 26 -9.84 2.75 -8.65
C ILE A 26 -10.34 2.76 -10.10
N PHE A 27 -10.40 3.93 -10.74
CA PHE A 27 -10.92 4.04 -12.10
C PHE A 27 -10.10 3.20 -13.09
N LEU A 28 -8.77 3.34 -13.08
CA LEU A 28 -7.87 2.63 -13.98
C LEU A 28 -7.85 1.12 -13.71
N LEU A 29 -7.69 0.70 -12.45
CA LEU A 29 -7.57 -0.72 -12.11
C LEU A 29 -8.90 -1.46 -12.17
N ALA A 30 -9.97 -0.90 -11.60
CA ALA A 30 -11.23 -1.62 -11.47
C ALA A 30 -12.05 -1.60 -12.76
N SER A 31 -12.02 -0.51 -13.52
CA SER A 31 -12.90 -0.34 -14.69
C SER A 31 -12.16 -0.25 -16.01
N GLY A 32 -11.10 0.55 -16.09
CA GLY A 32 -10.38 0.80 -17.34
C GLY A 32 -9.73 -0.44 -17.92
N PHE A 33 -8.95 -1.16 -17.10
CA PHE A 33 -8.19 -2.32 -17.57
C PHE A 33 -9.08 -3.49 -18.03
N PRO A 34 -10.06 -3.97 -17.25
CA PRO A 34 -10.89 -5.12 -17.66
C PRO A 34 -11.77 -4.80 -18.88
N LEU A 35 -12.35 -3.59 -18.93
CA LEU A 35 -13.17 -3.17 -20.08
C LEU A 35 -12.34 -3.02 -21.34
N GLY A 36 -11.14 -2.40 -21.24
CA GLY A 36 -10.23 -2.29 -22.37
C GLY A 36 -9.80 -3.65 -22.90
N ALA A 37 -9.42 -4.57 -22.00
CA ALA A 37 -9.05 -5.94 -22.37
C ALA A 37 -10.21 -6.68 -23.05
N PHE A 38 -11.44 -6.52 -22.54
CA PHE A 38 -12.63 -7.11 -23.14
C PHE A 38 -12.91 -6.56 -24.55
N VAL A 39 -12.81 -5.24 -24.74
CA VAL A 39 -13.03 -4.61 -26.06
C VAL A 39 -11.98 -5.08 -27.07
N ILE A 40 -10.71 -5.12 -26.68
CA ILE A 40 -9.62 -5.61 -27.54
C ILE A 40 -9.83 -7.08 -27.91
N ALA A 41 -10.20 -7.92 -26.93
CA ALA A 41 -10.50 -9.32 -27.16
C ALA A 41 -11.66 -9.49 -28.15
N LEU A 42 -12.76 -8.74 -27.98
CA LEU A 42 -13.89 -8.78 -28.91
C LEU A 42 -13.51 -8.34 -30.32
N ILE A 43 -12.73 -7.27 -30.48
CA ILE A 43 -12.28 -6.82 -31.80
C ILE A 43 -11.43 -7.90 -32.48
N GLY A 44 -10.50 -8.52 -31.75
CA GLY A 44 -9.68 -9.62 -32.27
C GLY A 44 -10.51 -10.84 -32.70
N GLU A 45 -11.54 -11.18 -31.94
CA GLU A 45 -12.46 -12.28 -32.27
C GLU A 45 -13.32 -11.98 -33.51
N ILE A 46 -13.80 -10.74 -33.63
CA ILE A 46 -14.57 -10.30 -34.82
C ILE A 46 -13.68 -10.35 -36.07
N MET A 47 -12.43 -9.87 -35.98
CA MET A 47 -11.49 -9.88 -37.12
C MET A 47 -11.12 -11.30 -37.57
N THR A 48 -11.14 -12.27 -36.66
CA THR A 48 -10.83 -13.68 -36.95
C THR A 48 -12.06 -14.54 -37.27
N ASN A 49 -13.25 -13.93 -37.39
CA ASN A 49 -14.53 -14.63 -37.56
C ASN A 49 -14.74 -15.74 -36.49
N PHE A 50 -14.34 -15.48 -35.24
CA PHE A 50 -14.45 -16.42 -34.12
C PHE A 50 -13.71 -17.76 -34.33
N LYS A 51 -12.70 -17.79 -35.20
CA LYS A 51 -11.90 -18.99 -35.45
C LYS A 51 -10.98 -19.32 -34.28
N GLU A 52 -10.47 -18.29 -33.58
CA GLU A 52 -9.70 -18.43 -32.34
C GLU A 52 -10.49 -17.83 -31.18
N LYS A 53 -10.80 -18.66 -30.17
CA LYS A 53 -11.59 -18.26 -29.00
C LYS A 53 -10.65 -17.96 -27.84
N HIS A 54 -10.28 -16.69 -27.69
CA HIS A 54 -9.42 -16.24 -26.61
C HIS A 54 -10.28 -15.93 -25.38
N LEU A 55 -9.97 -16.55 -24.25
CA LEU A 55 -10.59 -16.20 -22.98
C LEU A 55 -9.71 -15.21 -22.25
N LEU A 56 -10.32 -14.20 -21.63
CA LEU A 56 -9.62 -13.26 -20.75
C LEU A 56 -8.90 -13.97 -19.60
N LEU A 57 -9.53 -15.03 -19.07
CA LEU A 57 -8.98 -15.89 -18.04
C LEU A 57 -9.10 -17.35 -18.49
N LYS A 58 -7.99 -18.09 -18.47
CA LYS A 58 -7.95 -19.53 -18.82
C LYS A 58 -8.53 -20.37 -17.68
N ILE A 59 -9.80 -20.17 -17.38
CA ILE A 59 -10.55 -20.91 -16.36
C ILE A 59 -11.32 -22.04 -17.04
N TRP A 60 -11.45 -23.17 -16.36
CA TRP A 60 -12.27 -24.28 -16.83
C TRP A 60 -13.76 -23.89 -16.77
N ILE A 61 -14.45 -24.04 -17.90
CA ILE A 61 -15.85 -23.65 -18.06
C ILE A 61 -16.65 -24.93 -18.40
N PRO A 62 -17.72 -25.23 -17.65
CA PRO A 62 -18.44 -26.50 -17.80
C PRO A 62 -19.37 -26.58 -19.03
N TRP A 63 -19.67 -25.47 -19.71
CA TRP A 63 -20.62 -25.44 -20.83
C TRP A 63 -19.96 -25.49 -22.22
N ASN A 64 -20.69 -26.00 -23.22
CA ASN A 64 -20.23 -26.07 -24.61
C ASN A 64 -20.08 -24.65 -25.20
N ARG A 65 -18.90 -24.36 -25.76
CA ARG A 65 -18.51 -23.05 -26.30
C ARG A 65 -18.62 -22.95 -27.82
N GLU A 66 -19.20 -23.93 -28.50
CA GLU A 66 -19.33 -23.93 -29.96
C GLU A 66 -20.08 -22.70 -30.48
N ASN A 67 -21.15 -22.28 -29.79
CA ASN A 67 -21.94 -21.11 -30.16
C ASN A 67 -21.23 -19.79 -29.79
N ALA A 68 -21.08 -18.90 -30.77
CA ALA A 68 -20.44 -17.59 -30.60
C ALA A 68 -21.10 -16.73 -29.52
N TRP A 69 -22.43 -16.77 -29.40
CA TRP A 69 -23.16 -16.02 -28.38
C TRP A 69 -22.85 -16.47 -26.96
N VAL A 70 -22.72 -17.79 -26.76
CA VAL A 70 -22.36 -18.36 -25.45
C VAL A 70 -20.95 -17.94 -25.07
N HIS A 71 -20.03 -17.88 -26.04
CA HIS A 71 -18.66 -17.40 -25.83
C HIS A 71 -18.62 -15.92 -25.44
N VAL A 72 -19.31 -15.04 -26.17
CA VAL A 72 -19.40 -13.60 -25.84
C VAL A 72 -19.99 -13.38 -24.46
N LEU A 73 -21.08 -14.09 -24.13
CA LEU A 73 -21.71 -14.00 -22.80
C LEU A 73 -20.77 -14.48 -21.70
N THR A 74 -19.99 -15.53 -21.95
CA THR A 74 -18.98 -16.04 -21.02
C THR A 74 -17.88 -15.02 -20.77
N ASN A 75 -17.35 -14.40 -21.83
CA ASN A 75 -16.36 -13.34 -21.71
C ASN A 75 -16.93 -12.12 -20.98
N ALA A 76 -18.18 -11.71 -21.27
CA ALA A 76 -18.83 -10.62 -20.55
C ALA A 76 -19.00 -10.92 -19.05
N TRP A 77 -19.43 -12.14 -18.70
CA TRP A 77 -19.53 -12.59 -17.31
C TRP A 77 -18.17 -12.58 -16.61
N LEU A 78 -17.12 -13.10 -17.25
CA LEU A 78 -15.76 -13.10 -16.72
C LEU A 78 -15.23 -11.67 -16.51
N THR A 79 -15.53 -10.74 -17.43
CA THR A 79 -15.18 -9.33 -17.27
C THR A 79 -15.88 -8.71 -16.06
N LEU A 80 -17.18 -8.95 -15.88
CA LEU A 80 -17.92 -8.44 -14.72
C LEU A 80 -17.37 -9.00 -13.41
N LEU A 81 -17.07 -10.30 -13.36
CA LEU A 81 -16.46 -10.94 -12.20
C LEU A 81 -15.07 -10.35 -11.90
N THR A 82 -14.28 -10.08 -12.93
CA THR A 82 -12.95 -9.45 -12.80
C THR A 82 -13.08 -8.01 -12.28
N ILE A 83 -14.02 -7.21 -12.80
CA ILE A 83 -14.30 -5.85 -12.31
C ILE A 83 -14.70 -5.89 -10.83
N ALA A 84 -15.59 -6.81 -10.44
CA ALA A 84 -16.02 -6.95 -9.05
C ALA A 84 -14.83 -7.26 -8.12
N CYS A 85 -14.02 -8.27 -8.46
CA CYS A 85 -12.83 -8.63 -7.68
C CYS A 85 -11.82 -7.48 -7.59
N LEU A 86 -11.50 -6.82 -8.72
CA LEU A 86 -10.56 -5.71 -8.74
C LEU A 86 -11.10 -4.46 -8.02
N SER A 87 -12.41 -4.23 -8.01
CA SER A 87 -13.01 -3.12 -7.28
C SER A 87 -12.90 -3.30 -5.77
N ILE A 88 -13.16 -4.51 -5.26
CA ILE A 88 -12.99 -4.85 -3.85
C ILE A 88 -11.52 -4.70 -3.48
N TYR A 89 -10.63 -5.25 -4.30
CA TYR A 89 -9.19 -5.17 -4.11
C TYR A 89 -8.69 -3.71 -4.08
N ALA A 90 -9.11 -2.88 -5.04
CA ALA A 90 -8.74 -1.47 -5.11
C ALA A 90 -9.28 -0.67 -3.91
N ALA A 91 -10.48 -1.00 -3.40
CA ALA A 91 -11.02 -0.36 -2.21
C ALA A 91 -10.17 -0.63 -0.97
N PHE A 92 -9.74 -1.88 -0.76
CA PHE A 92 -8.82 -2.24 0.32
C PHE A 92 -7.49 -1.49 0.19
N PHE A 93 -6.90 -1.51 -1.00
CA PHE A 93 -5.64 -0.80 -1.26
C PHE A 93 -5.76 0.72 -0.99
N VAL A 94 -6.88 1.33 -1.35
CA VAL A 94 -7.14 2.75 -1.06
C VAL A 94 -7.25 3.02 0.44
N ILE A 95 -7.90 2.13 1.20
CA ILE A 95 -7.98 2.26 2.67
C ILE A 95 -6.57 2.21 3.27
N GLU A 96 -5.74 1.27 2.85
CA GLU A 96 -4.36 1.13 3.34
C GLU A 96 -3.46 2.32 3.00
N LEU A 97 -3.55 2.81 1.76
CA LEU A 97 -2.82 3.98 1.33
C LEU A 97 -3.27 5.21 2.12
N THR A 98 -4.58 5.39 2.28
CA THR A 98 -5.17 6.50 3.01
C THR A 98 -4.73 6.48 4.48
N PHE A 99 -4.81 5.32 5.13
CA PHE A 99 -4.34 5.14 6.51
C PHE A 99 -2.85 5.49 6.64
N SER A 100 -2.01 4.98 5.74
CA SER A 100 -0.57 5.26 5.72
C SER A 100 -0.26 6.74 5.55
N LEU A 101 -1.03 7.45 4.70
CA LEU A 101 -0.90 8.90 4.53
C LEU A 101 -1.32 9.67 5.80
N TYR A 102 -2.42 9.28 6.44
CA TYR A 102 -2.86 9.91 7.69
C TYR A 102 -1.82 9.74 8.81
N VAL A 103 -1.35 8.51 9.05
CA VAL A 103 -0.28 8.25 10.04
C VAL A 103 0.96 9.08 9.71
N SER A 104 1.35 9.12 8.43
CA SER A 104 2.49 9.91 7.96
C SER A 104 2.33 11.43 8.14
N ALA A 105 1.11 11.96 8.08
CA ALA A 105 0.81 13.36 8.32
C ALA A 105 0.82 13.68 9.82
N TYR A 106 0.22 12.81 10.65
CA TYR A 106 0.22 12.94 12.11
C TYR A 106 1.62 12.88 12.70
N ILE A 107 2.46 11.95 12.23
CA ILE A 107 3.87 11.87 12.66
C ILE A 107 4.60 13.18 12.33
N LYS A 108 4.44 13.71 11.11
CA LYS A 108 5.06 14.98 10.70
C LYS A 108 4.56 16.16 11.53
N GLN A 109 3.28 16.18 11.86
CA GLN A 109 2.71 17.19 12.77
C GLN A 109 3.33 17.08 14.16
N LEU A 110 3.51 15.87 14.67
CA LEU A 110 4.13 15.60 15.97
C LEU A 110 5.61 16.05 15.98
N GLU A 111 6.38 15.71 14.95
CA GLU A 111 7.77 16.17 14.78
C GLU A 111 7.85 17.70 14.82
N ASN A 112 6.99 18.39 14.06
CA ASN A 112 6.96 19.85 14.03
C ASN A 112 6.61 20.46 15.40
N LYS A 113 5.67 19.86 16.15
CA LYS A 113 5.33 20.29 17.50
C LYS A 113 6.50 20.05 18.47
N LEU A 114 7.18 18.92 18.34
CA LEU A 114 8.34 18.57 19.17
C LEU A 114 9.49 19.57 18.98
N VAL A 115 9.79 19.93 17.72
CA VAL A 115 10.84 20.91 17.39
C VAL A 115 10.49 22.32 17.87
N LYS A 116 9.22 22.74 17.75
CA LYS A 116 8.80 24.12 18.10
C LYS A 116 8.61 24.35 19.59
N ASN A 117 7.95 23.42 20.28
CA ASN A 117 7.54 23.61 21.68
C ASN A 117 8.43 22.88 22.68
N GLY A 118 9.36 22.06 22.20
CA GLY A 118 10.11 21.13 23.06
C GLY A 118 9.20 20.05 23.66
N ILE A 119 9.78 19.22 24.52
CA ILE A 119 9.14 18.03 25.08
C ILE A 119 8.19 18.39 26.25
N LYS A 120 8.12 19.67 26.64
CA LYS A 120 7.43 20.12 27.85
C LYS A 120 5.90 20.04 27.80
N ASN A 121 5.31 19.85 26.62
CA ASN A 121 3.87 19.75 26.47
C ASN A 121 3.37 18.31 26.60
N GLN A 122 2.70 17.99 27.71
CA GLN A 122 2.05 16.70 27.97
C GLN A 122 1.10 16.27 26.82
N GLU A 123 0.46 17.23 26.15
CA GLU A 123 -0.43 17.00 25.01
C GLU A 123 0.25 16.25 23.85
N ILE A 124 1.56 16.48 23.63
CA ILE A 124 2.33 15.79 22.58
C ILE A 124 2.42 14.29 22.89
N TYR A 125 2.62 13.95 24.16
CA TYR A 125 2.70 12.55 24.59
C TYR A 125 1.34 11.84 24.47
N GLU A 126 0.26 12.52 24.84
CA GLU A 126 -1.10 11.98 24.69
C GLU A 126 -1.43 11.74 23.20
N GLN A 127 -1.06 12.68 22.32
CA GLN A 127 -1.20 12.52 20.87
C GLN A 127 -0.38 11.34 20.33
N HIS A 128 0.88 11.20 20.75
CA HIS A 128 1.71 10.05 20.37
C HIS A 128 1.10 8.71 20.81
N LYS A 129 0.59 8.65 22.05
CA LYS A 129 -0.05 7.44 22.59
C LYS A 129 -1.27 7.03 21.76
N VAL A 130 -2.11 8.00 21.37
CA VAL A 130 -3.29 7.76 20.53
C VAL A 130 -2.88 7.23 19.15
N ILE A 131 -1.86 7.84 18.51
CA ILE A 131 -1.35 7.38 17.21
C ILE A 131 -0.81 5.95 17.31
N MET A 132 -0.03 5.66 18.36
CA MET A 132 0.52 4.32 18.56
C MET A 132 -0.59 3.28 18.75
N GLN A 133 -1.62 3.61 19.54
CA GLN A 133 -2.75 2.72 19.73
C GLN A 133 -3.50 2.47 18.42
N LEU A 134 -3.71 3.51 17.61
CA LEU A 134 -4.33 3.39 16.30
C LEU A 134 -3.54 2.46 15.36
N ILE A 135 -2.21 2.56 15.36
CA ILE A 135 -1.34 1.67 14.55
C ILE A 135 -1.45 0.22 15.04
N ILE A 136 -1.47 0.00 16.36
CA ILE A 136 -1.62 -1.34 16.96
C ILE A 136 -2.98 -1.94 16.58
N ASP A 137 -4.06 -1.19 16.77
CA ASP A 137 -5.42 -1.66 16.46
C ASP A 137 -5.57 -1.95 14.96
N TYR A 138 -5.00 -1.10 14.10
CA TYR A 138 -5.00 -1.31 12.65
C TYR A 138 -4.20 -2.56 12.25
N ASN A 139 -3.03 -2.75 12.85
CA ASN A 139 -2.21 -3.94 12.65
C ASN A 139 -2.97 -5.21 13.08
N ASP A 140 -3.68 -5.18 14.20
CA ASP A 140 -4.44 -6.35 14.66
C ASP A 140 -5.57 -6.73 13.68
N VAL A 141 -6.24 -5.74 13.07
CA VAL A 141 -7.29 -5.98 12.09
C VAL A 141 -6.74 -6.46 10.74
N LEU A 142 -5.64 -5.87 10.25
CA LEU A 142 -5.18 -6.04 8.87
C LEU A 142 -3.93 -6.90 8.70
N SER A 143 -3.28 -7.32 9.78
CA SER A 143 -2.07 -8.13 9.70
C SER A 143 -2.25 -9.44 8.92
N GLY A 144 -3.44 -10.06 9.01
CA GLY A 144 -3.75 -11.29 8.25
C GLY A 144 -3.84 -11.06 6.75
N GLN A 145 -4.51 -9.98 6.34
CA GLN A 145 -4.61 -9.60 4.93
C GLN A 145 -3.24 -9.23 4.37
N MET A 146 -2.49 -8.38 5.08
CA MET A 146 -1.14 -7.95 4.70
C MET A 146 -0.18 -9.13 4.55
N TYR A 147 -0.30 -10.16 5.38
CA TYR A 147 0.49 -11.38 5.24
C TYR A 147 0.17 -12.13 3.95
N ILE A 148 -1.12 -12.34 3.66
CA ILE A 148 -1.55 -13.03 2.44
C ILE A 148 -1.12 -12.22 1.21
N GLU A 149 -1.29 -10.90 1.23
CA GLU A 149 -0.84 -10.03 0.15
C GLU A 149 0.66 -10.08 -0.05
N ALA A 150 1.47 -10.07 1.02
CA ALA A 150 2.92 -10.19 0.90
C ALA A 150 3.38 -11.53 0.35
N VAL A 151 2.64 -12.62 0.63
CA VAL A 151 2.92 -13.95 0.08
C VAL A 151 2.51 -14.04 -1.39
N ILE A 152 1.36 -13.47 -1.76
CA ILE A 152 0.81 -13.54 -3.13
C ILE A 152 1.49 -12.53 -4.06
N SER A 153 1.80 -11.35 -3.55
CA SER A 153 2.35 -10.24 -4.30
C SER A 153 3.47 -9.54 -3.52
N PRO A 154 4.73 -9.80 -3.88
CA PRO A 154 5.86 -9.07 -3.33
C PRO A 154 5.75 -7.56 -3.58
N LEU A 155 5.04 -7.12 -4.64
CA LEU A 155 5.09 -5.74 -5.12
C LEU A 155 4.44 -4.67 -4.21
N MET A 156 3.62 -5.05 -3.22
CA MET A 156 2.69 -4.10 -2.56
C MET A 156 2.98 -3.61 -1.13
N PRO A 157 4.04 -3.97 -0.39
CA PRO A 157 4.27 -3.40 0.95
C PRO A 157 4.74 -1.93 0.95
N CYS A 158 4.69 -1.23 -0.18
CA CYS A 158 5.25 0.12 -0.35
C CYS A 158 4.55 1.20 0.49
N GLY A 159 3.24 1.10 0.74
CA GLY A 159 2.51 2.05 1.59
C GLY A 159 2.95 1.99 3.06
N PHE A 160 3.04 0.78 3.62
CA PHE A 160 3.49 0.57 4.99
C PHE A 160 4.97 0.86 5.19
N ALA A 161 5.80 0.60 4.18
CA ALA A 161 7.21 0.96 4.22
C ALA A 161 7.42 2.48 4.45
N LEU A 162 6.58 3.32 3.84
CA LEU A 162 6.63 4.77 4.05
C LEU A 162 6.30 5.16 5.50
N ALA A 163 5.28 4.52 6.10
CA ALA A 163 4.91 4.77 7.49
C ALA A 163 6.04 4.36 8.45
N ALA A 164 6.69 3.22 8.20
CA ALA A 164 7.83 2.75 8.99
C ALA A 164 9.03 3.70 8.91
N ILE A 165 9.39 4.17 7.71
CA ILE A 165 10.48 5.13 7.50
C ILE A 165 10.21 6.44 8.26
N LYS A 166 8.96 6.92 8.24
CA LYS A 166 8.58 8.13 8.98
C LYS A 166 8.64 7.93 10.50
N MET A 167 8.31 6.75 11.00
CA MET A 167 8.43 6.42 12.42
C MET A 167 9.90 6.49 12.88
N GLU A 168 10.84 6.03 12.05
CA GLU A 168 12.28 6.10 12.31
C GLU A 168 12.79 7.55 12.33
N SER A 169 12.30 8.40 11.41
CA SER A 169 12.57 9.84 11.43
C SER A 169 12.14 10.48 12.75
N LEU A 170 10.95 10.12 13.26
CA LEU A 170 10.45 10.63 14.55
C LEU A 170 11.34 10.18 15.71
N HIS A 171 11.80 8.93 15.69
CA HIS A 171 12.73 8.41 16.69
C HIS A 171 14.03 9.23 16.70
N LYS A 172 14.63 9.45 15.53
CA LYS A 172 15.85 10.26 15.37
C LYS A 172 15.65 11.69 15.83
N THR A 173 14.53 12.31 15.47
CA THR A 173 14.21 13.69 15.87
C THR A 173 14.05 13.81 17.39
N SER A 174 13.41 12.82 18.02
CA SER A 174 13.28 12.75 19.47
C SER A 174 14.64 12.63 20.17
N TYR A 175 15.55 11.84 19.62
CA TYR A 175 16.91 11.67 20.17
C TYR A 175 17.75 12.96 20.11
N MET A 176 17.55 13.80 19.08
CA MET A 176 18.32 15.02 18.85
C MET A 176 17.85 16.21 19.70
N THR A 177 16.73 16.09 20.42
CA THR A 177 16.26 17.15 21.34
C THR A 177 17.05 17.14 22.66
N ASN A 178 17.17 18.28 23.35
CA ASN A 178 17.93 18.42 24.61
C ASN A 178 17.23 17.79 25.83
N TRP A 179 16.78 16.54 25.71
CA TRP A 179 15.99 15.82 26.72
C TRP A 179 16.71 15.61 28.06
N TYR A 180 18.05 15.73 28.08
CA TYR A 180 18.87 15.62 29.29
C TYR A 180 18.74 16.84 30.21
N GLU A 181 18.21 17.96 29.71
CA GLU A 181 17.96 19.19 30.47
C GLU A 181 16.53 19.25 31.06
N ASP A 182 15.65 18.34 30.63
CA ASP A 182 14.24 18.34 31.04
C ASP A 182 13.99 17.67 32.39
N GLU A 183 12.85 18.00 33.00
CA GLU A 183 12.38 17.46 34.27
C GLU A 183 12.29 15.92 34.25
N PRO A 184 12.57 15.24 35.38
CA PRO A 184 12.66 13.78 35.44
C PRO A 184 11.36 13.06 35.05
N LYS A 185 10.19 13.69 35.24
CA LYS A 185 8.90 13.14 34.83
C LYS A 185 8.77 13.08 33.30
N ILE A 186 9.05 14.20 32.63
CA ILE A 186 9.01 14.36 31.18
C ILE A 186 10.06 13.45 30.52
N ARG A 187 11.24 13.37 31.13
CA ARG A 187 12.33 12.50 30.69
C ARG A 187 11.93 11.02 30.67
N LYS A 188 11.22 10.55 31.70
CA LYS A 188 10.74 9.16 31.77
C LYS A 188 9.74 8.86 30.65
N ASP A 189 8.84 9.78 30.36
CA ASP A 189 7.84 9.61 29.30
C ASP A 189 8.48 9.63 27.91
N LEU A 190 9.45 10.53 27.68
CA LEU A 190 10.23 10.54 26.45
C LEU A 190 11.08 9.27 26.30
N LEU A 191 11.75 8.82 27.35
CA LEU A 191 12.48 7.54 27.32
C LEU A 191 11.54 6.37 27.00
N THR A 192 10.32 6.39 27.53
CA THR A 192 9.30 5.38 27.20
C THR A 192 8.89 5.47 25.73
N MET A 193 8.72 6.68 25.19
CA MET A 193 8.42 6.92 23.78
C MET A 193 9.57 6.44 22.87
N MET A 194 10.81 6.80 23.21
CA MET A 194 12.02 6.37 22.51
C MET A 194 12.17 4.84 22.56
N THR A 195 11.91 4.22 23.72
CA THR A 195 11.95 2.75 23.87
C THR A 195 10.88 2.04 23.04
N LYS A 196 9.68 2.64 22.91
CA LYS A 196 8.61 2.09 22.07
C LYS A 196 8.85 2.31 20.58
N THR A 197 9.59 3.36 20.21
CA THR A 197 9.93 3.67 18.82
C THR A 197 11.24 3.02 18.36
N THR A 198 12.14 2.64 19.26
CA THR A 198 13.33 1.82 18.95
C THR A 198 12.99 0.39 18.61
N SER A 199 11.91 -0.17 19.19
CA SER A 199 11.35 -1.40 18.62
C SER A 199 10.73 -0.99 17.29
N PRO A 200 11.25 -1.43 16.14
CA PRO A 200 10.60 -1.14 14.87
C PRO A 200 9.16 -1.61 15.03
N THR A 201 8.20 -0.72 14.79
CA THR A 201 6.80 -1.08 14.58
C THR A 201 6.72 -1.83 13.25
N SER A 202 7.44 -2.95 13.18
CA SER A 202 7.23 -3.97 12.19
C SER A 202 5.85 -4.51 12.46
N VAL A 203 4.95 -4.31 11.50
CA VAL A 203 3.70 -5.04 11.38
C VAL A 203 4.07 -6.53 11.48
N ASN A 204 3.92 -7.10 12.66
CA ASN A 204 4.29 -8.48 12.92
C ASN A 204 3.03 -9.29 12.80
N TYR A 205 2.85 -9.98 11.67
CA TYR A 205 1.85 -11.03 11.62
C TYR A 205 2.34 -12.23 12.42
N ARG A 206 1.80 -12.41 13.64
CA ARG A 206 2.05 -13.58 14.51
C ARG A 206 3.53 -13.98 14.62
N LEU A 207 4.46 -13.01 14.67
CA LEU A 207 5.92 -13.23 14.77
C LEU A 207 6.62 -13.87 13.56
N TYR A 208 5.93 -14.09 12.42
CA TYR A 208 6.52 -14.80 11.27
C TYR A 208 7.21 -13.90 10.25
N VAL A 209 6.69 -12.69 10.02
CA VAL A 209 7.22 -11.77 9.01
C VAL A 209 7.35 -10.39 9.61
N LYS A 210 8.57 -9.86 9.54
CA LYS A 210 8.92 -8.51 9.96
C LYS A 210 9.03 -7.64 8.71
N PHE A 211 8.08 -6.73 8.49
CA PHE A 211 8.21 -5.73 7.43
C PHE A 211 9.26 -4.69 7.86
N ASP A 212 10.42 -4.70 7.19
CA ASP A 212 11.56 -3.82 7.44
C ASP A 212 12.06 -3.28 6.08
N HIS A 213 12.92 -2.24 6.10
CA HIS A 213 13.53 -1.69 4.89
C HIS A 213 14.35 -2.77 4.12
N VAL A 214 14.81 -3.80 4.84
CA VAL A 214 15.47 -4.99 4.29
C VAL A 214 14.50 -5.87 3.50
N LEU A 215 13.25 -6.02 3.94
CA LEU A 215 12.24 -6.75 3.18
C LEU A 215 11.88 -5.98 1.91
N LEU A 216 11.79 -4.64 2.00
CA LEU A 216 11.55 -3.78 0.83
C LEU A 216 12.69 -3.88 -0.20
N SER A 217 13.95 -3.86 0.25
CA SER A 217 15.09 -4.02 -0.65
C SER A 217 15.19 -5.45 -1.20
N ALA A 218 14.86 -6.47 -0.41
CA ALA A 218 14.80 -7.86 -0.86
C ALA A 218 13.70 -8.07 -1.93
N VAL A 219 12.52 -7.48 -1.73
CA VAL A 219 11.42 -7.49 -2.72
C VAL A 219 11.84 -6.79 -4.01
N ASN A 220 12.44 -5.60 -3.91
CA ASN A 220 12.92 -4.88 -5.08
C ASN A 220 13.96 -5.69 -5.84
N ASN A 221 14.93 -6.27 -5.12
CA ASN A 221 15.95 -7.14 -5.73
C ASN A 221 15.34 -8.40 -6.34
N PHE A 222 14.34 -9.02 -5.71
CA PHE A 222 13.65 -10.20 -6.24
C PHE A 222 12.91 -9.89 -7.54
N ASN A 223 12.24 -8.73 -7.62
CA ASN A 223 11.58 -8.28 -8.84
C ASN A 223 12.60 -7.99 -9.96
N PHE A 224 13.72 -7.34 -9.66
CA PHE A 224 14.79 -7.14 -10.65
C PHE A 224 15.38 -8.47 -11.15
N THR A 225 15.63 -9.42 -10.24
CA THR A 225 16.19 -10.73 -10.61
C THR A 225 15.22 -11.53 -11.47
N LEU A 226 13.90 -11.45 -11.23
CA LEU A 226 12.87 -12.09 -12.06
C LEU A 226 12.75 -11.46 -13.45
N ILE A 227 12.96 -10.14 -13.57
CA ILE A 227 12.99 -9.44 -14.85
C ILE A 227 14.22 -9.87 -15.67
N ASP A 228 15.40 -9.96 -15.04
CA ASP A 228 16.62 -10.44 -15.69
C ASP A 228 16.50 -11.91 -16.14
N PHE A 229 15.89 -12.77 -15.31
CA PHE A 229 15.67 -14.19 -15.66
C PHE A 229 14.70 -14.40 -16.83
N ASN A 230 13.75 -13.48 -17.03
CA ASN A 230 12.86 -13.50 -18.20
C ASN A 230 13.54 -12.94 -19.46
N HIS A 231 14.48 -12.01 -19.30
CA HIS A 231 15.27 -11.50 -20.43
C HIS A 231 16.28 -12.52 -20.97
N GLU A 232 16.77 -13.44 -20.13
CA GLU A 232 17.71 -14.50 -20.53
C GLU A 232 17.04 -15.69 -21.26
N LYS A 233 15.71 -15.73 -21.29
CA LYS A 233 14.93 -16.86 -21.84
C LYS A 233 14.28 -16.61 -23.21
N GLU A 234 14.58 -15.51 -23.90
CA GLU A 234 14.24 -15.41 -25.33
C GLU A 234 15.24 -16.25 -26.14
N PRO A 235 14.85 -17.43 -26.67
CA PRO A 235 15.72 -18.12 -27.61
C PRO A 235 15.81 -17.26 -28.87
N SER A 236 17.03 -16.91 -29.25
CA SER A 236 17.33 -16.41 -30.58
C SER A 236 16.84 -17.45 -31.59
N ILE A 237 15.66 -17.18 -32.16
CA ILE A 237 15.14 -17.92 -33.31
C ILE A 237 16.09 -17.59 -34.45
N ALA A 238 17.08 -18.46 -34.63
CA ALA A 238 17.95 -18.46 -35.78
C ALA A 238 17.09 -18.74 -37.01
N LEU A 239 16.82 -17.67 -37.78
CA LEU A 239 16.33 -17.75 -39.15
C LEU A 239 17.39 -18.48 -39.98
N ASN A 240 17.09 -19.73 -40.33
CA ASN A 240 17.69 -20.45 -41.45
C ASN A 240 16.64 -20.53 -42.57
#